data_AF-A0A2U0S8F3-F1
#
_entry.id   AF-A0A2U0S8F3-F1
#
_cell.length_a   1.000
_cell.length_b   1.000
_cell.length_c   1.000
_cell.angle_alpha   90.00
_cell.angle_beta   90.00
_cell.angle_gamma   90.00
#
_symmetry.space_group_name_H-M   'P 1'
#
loop_
_entity.id
_entity.type
_entity.pdbx_description
1 polymer ?
#
loop_
_entity_poly.entity_id
_entity_poly.type
_entity_poly.pdbx_seq_one_letter_code
_entity_poly.pdbx_strand_id
1 'polypeptide(L)' 'MSEVVLSACKDLIDDAKIGCADMVFKDVCLDILSKARLVLDNEEFEDLTVFVAEKMKEERFSGSGRRIRVR' A
#
# COMPACT_ATOMS: atom_id res chain seq x y z
N MET A 1 -11.86 -16.94 -8.66
CA MET A 1 -11.86 -16.64 -7.21
C MET A 1 -10.63 -15.85 -6.83
N SER A 2 -9.46 -16.26 -7.30
CA SER A 2 -8.19 -15.58 -7.04
C SER A 2 -8.13 -14.14 -7.59
N GLU A 3 -8.71 -13.88 -8.77
CA GLU A 3 -8.87 -12.52 -9.32
C GLU A 3 -9.64 -11.56 -8.38
N VAL A 4 -10.68 -12.05 -7.70
CA VAL A 4 -11.45 -11.26 -6.72
C VAL A 4 -10.60 -10.94 -5.49
N VAL A 5 -9.76 -11.90 -5.07
CA VAL A 5 -8.81 -11.70 -3.95
C VAL A 5 -7.74 -10.69 -4.35
N LEU A 6 -7.19 -10.78 -5.56
CA LEU A 6 -6.21 -9.83 -6.08
C LEU A 6 -6.78 -8.41 -6.12
N SER A 7 -8.01 -8.23 -6.62
CA SER A 7 -8.69 -6.93 -6.61
C SER A 7 -8.84 -6.40 -5.18
N ALA A 8 -9.35 -7.23 -4.26
CA ALA A 8 -9.55 -6.83 -2.87
C ALA A 8 -8.22 -6.44 -2.19
N CYS A 9 -7.12 -7.14 -2.48
CA CYS A 9 -5.79 -6.76 -1.98
C CYS A 9 -5.35 -5.38 -2.50
N LYS A 10 -5.57 -5.08 -3.79
CA LYS A 10 -5.26 -3.77 -4.38
C LYS A 10 -6.08 -2.65 -3.74
N ASP A 11 -7.38 -2.88 -3.55
CA ASP A 11 -8.28 -1.93 -2.90
C ASP A 11 -7.84 -1.62 -1.45
N LEU A 12 -7.47 -2.66 -0.67
CA LEU A 12 -6.97 -2.48 0.70
C LEU A 12 -5.66 -1.68 0.76
N ILE A 13 -4.77 -1.87 -0.21
CA ILE A 13 -3.51 -1.10 -0.31
C ILE A 13 -3.82 0.37 -0.61
N ASP A 14 -4.74 0.65 -1.53
CA ASP A 14 -5.13 2.02 -1.87
C ASP A 14 -5.80 2.72 -0.68
N ASP A 15 -6.69 2.05 0.03
CA ASP A 15 -7.32 2.56 1.24
C ASP A 15 -6.29 2.86 2.33
N ALA A 16 -5.32 1.96 2.55
CA ALA A 16 -4.22 2.19 3.49
C ALA A 16 -3.29 3.33 3.05
N LYS A 17 -3.07 3.50 1.75
CA LYS A 17 -2.26 4.60 1.20
C LYS A 17 -2.93 5.95 1.48
N ILE A 18 -4.25 6.02 1.47
CA ILE A 18 -4.99 7.25 1.79
C ILE A 18 -5.08 7.45 3.30
N GLY A 19 -5.40 6.40 4.05
CA GLY A 19 -5.81 6.51 5.47
C GLY A 19 -4.70 6.41 6.51
N CYS A 20 -3.56 5.78 6.21
CA CYS A 20 -2.51 5.51 7.22
C CYS A 20 -1.38 6.54 7.17
N ALA A 21 -0.55 6.65 8.21
CA ALA A 21 0.75 7.32 8.09
C ALA A 21 1.74 6.44 7.28
N ASP A 22 2.83 7.02 6.75
CA ASP A 22 3.74 6.31 5.82
C ASP A 22 4.34 5.01 6.41
N MET A 23 4.83 5.04 7.65
CA MET A 23 5.33 3.84 8.35
C MET A 23 4.24 2.78 8.51
N VAL A 24 3.03 3.19 8.93
CA VAL A 24 1.89 2.28 9.12
C VAL A 24 1.45 1.67 7.78
N PHE A 25 1.43 2.46 6.72
CA PHE A 25 1.14 1.97 5.37
C PHE A 25 2.13 0.90 4.92
N LYS A 26 3.43 1.12 5.15
CA LYS A 26 4.47 0.13 4.81
C LYS A 26 4.26 -1.18 5.57
N ASP A 27 3.94 -1.12 6.86
CA ASP A 27 3.64 -2.31 7.67
C ASP A 27 2.38 -3.05 7.15
N VAL A 28 1.32 -2.32 6.81
CA VAL A 28 0.09 -2.89 6.23
C VAL A 28 0.37 -3.59 4.90
N CYS A 29 1.18 -2.99 4.02
CA CYS A 29 1.56 -3.63 2.76
C CYS A 29 2.30 -4.96 2.99
N LEU A 30 3.20 -5.03 3.97
CA LEU A 30 3.91 -6.28 4.31
C LEU A 30 2.95 -7.36 4.83
N ASP A 31 1.99 -6.99 5.69
CA ASP A 31 0.97 -7.92 6.20
C ASP A 31 0.07 -8.45 5.06
N ILE A 32 -0.41 -7.57 4.18
CA ILE A 32 -1.21 -7.96 3.01
C ILE A 32 -0.43 -8.91 2.10
N LEU A 33 0.81 -8.58 1.75
CA LEU A 33 1.66 -9.44 0.92
C LEU A 33 1.89 -10.81 1.57
N SER A 34 2.14 -10.85 2.87
CA SER A 34 2.36 -12.12 3.59
C SER A 34 1.15 -13.05 3.51
N LYS A 35 -0.06 -12.50 3.59
CA LYS A 35 -1.33 -13.24 3.51
C LYS A 35 -1.70 -13.59 2.08
N ALA A 36 -1.50 -12.66 1.14
CA ALA A 36 -1.80 -12.85 -0.28
C ALA A 36 -0.98 -14.01 -0.88
N ARG A 37 0.27 -14.19 -0.43
CA ARG A 37 1.13 -15.30 -0.87
C ARG A 37 0.55 -16.70 -0.61
N LEU A 38 -0.37 -16.83 0.34
CA LEU A 38 -0.99 -18.11 0.68
C LEU A 38 -2.20 -18.46 -0.18
N VAL A 39 -2.73 -17.49 -0.94
CA VAL A 39 -4.04 -17.61 -1.63
C VAL A 39 -4.00 -17.26 -3.11
N LEU A 40 -3.05 -16.41 -3.53
CA LEU A 40 -2.82 -16.06 -4.93
C LEU A 40 -1.83 -17.04 -5.57
N ASP A 41 -1.95 -17.22 -6.88
CA ASP A 41 -0.89 -17.90 -7.63
C ASP A 41 0.34 -16.98 -7.82
N ASN A 42 1.39 -17.52 -8.46
CA ASN A 42 2.64 -16.78 -8.62
C ASN A 42 2.49 -15.55 -9.52
N GLU A 43 1.68 -15.62 -10.58
CA GLU A 43 1.52 -14.52 -11.53
C GLU A 43 0.73 -13.38 -10.87
N GLU A 44 -0.37 -13.71 -10.19
CA GLU A 44 -1.18 -12.75 -9.45
C GLU A 44 -0.42 -12.12 -8.28
N PHE A 45 0.40 -12.91 -7.59
CA PHE A 45 1.24 -12.40 -6.51
C PHE A 45 2.33 -11.46 -7.03
N GLU A 46 2.96 -11.79 -8.16
CA GLU A 46 3.95 -10.92 -8.80
C GLU A 46 3.31 -9.58 -9.19
N ASP A 47 2.14 -9.62 -9.83
CA ASP A 47 1.34 -8.43 -10.15
C ASP A 47 1.04 -7.57 -8.91
N LEU A 48 0.67 -8.20 -7.78
CA LEU A 48 0.43 -7.50 -6.52
C LEU A 48 1.71 -6.86 -5.97
N THR A 49 2.85 -7.55 -6.04
CA THR A 49 4.14 -7.01 -5.56
C THR A 49 4.59 -5.80 -6.37
N VAL A 50 4.41 -5.82 -7.69
CA VAL A 50 4.70 -4.68 -8.57
C VAL A 50 3.82 -3.50 -8.17
N PHE A 51 2.52 -3.72 -8.00
CA PHE A 51 1.58 -2.69 -7.57
C PHE A 51 1.96 -2.07 -6.20
N VAL A 52 2.26 -2.89 -5.19
CA VAL A 52 2.71 -2.40 -3.88
C VAL A 52 3.98 -1.55 -4.01
N ALA A 53 4.95 -2.00 -4.81
CA ALA A 53 6.21 -1.29 -4.99
C ALA A 53 6.00 0.09 -5.63
N GLU A 54 5.08 0.21 -6.59
CA GLU A 54 4.68 1.50 -7.18
C GLU A 54 4.04 2.42 -6.12
N LYS A 55 3.07 1.90 -5.35
CA LYS A 55 2.41 2.66 -4.29
C LYS A 55 3.36 3.09 -3.17
N MET A 56 4.39 2.31 -2.86
CA MET A 56 5.42 2.69 -1.89
C MET A 56 6.36 3.79 -2.39
N LYS A 57 6.58 3.91 -3.70
CA LYS A 57 7.40 4.96 -4.32
C LYS A 57 6.66 6.28 -4.47
N GLU A 58 5.33 6.27 -4.46
CA GLU A 58 4.54 7.49 -4.47
C GLU A 58 4.83 8.30 -3.20
N GLU A 59 5.60 9.38 -3.35
CA GLU A 59 5.78 10.39 -2.32
C GLU A 59 4.39 10.94 -1.96
N ARG A 60 3.97 10.71 -0.71
CA ARG A 60 2.82 11.44 -0.20
C ARG A 60 3.23 12.90 -0.21
N PHE A 61 2.49 13.75 -0.90
CA PHE A 61 2.62 15.19 -0.73
C PHE A 61 2.25 15.53 0.72
N SER A 62 3.20 15.37 1.64
CA SER A 62 3.08 15.78 3.02
C SER A 62 3.15 17.31 3.04
N GLY A 63 2.01 17.94 2.77
CA GLY A 63 1.79 19.35 3.07
C GLY A 63 1.83 19.57 4.57
N SER A 64 3.01 19.49 5.19
CA SER A 64 3.21 19.89 6.59
C SER A 64 4.53 20.63 6.75
N GLY A 65 4.71 21.67 5.95
CA GLY A 65 5.59 22.77 6.29
C GLY A 65 4.78 23.87 6.99
N ARG A 66 4.30 23.64 8.23
CA ARG A 66 3.85 24.77 9.06
C ARG A 66 5.08 25.60 9.42
N ARG A 67 5.41 26.60 8.60
CA ARG A 67 6.34 27.68 8.96
C ARG A 67 5.73 28.46 10.12
N ILE A 68 6.15 28.17 11.35
CA ILE A 68 5.87 29.03 12.50
C ILE A 68 6.70 30.30 12.30
N ARG A 69 6.03 31.41 11.92
CA ARG A 69 6.63 32.75 12.00
C ARG A 69 6.56 33.19 13.44
N VAL A 70 7.69 33.17 14.14
CA VAL A 70 7.85 33.88 15.42
C VAL A 70 7.89 35.38 15.08
N ARG A 71 7.01 36.16 15.71
CA ARG A 71 7.01 37.63 15.66
C ARG A 71 7.94 38.18 16.73
#